data_AF-A0AA35XSW7-F1
#
_entry.id   AF-A0AA35XSW7-F1
#
_cell.length_a   1.000
_cell.length_b   1.000
_cell.length_c   1.000
_cell.angle_alpha   90.00
_cell.angle_beta   90.00
_cell.angle_gamma   90.00
#
_symmetry.space_group_name_H-M   'P 1'
#
loop_
_entity.id
_entity.type
_entity.pdbx_description
1 polymer ?
#
loop_
_entity_poly.entity_id
_entity_poly.type
_entity_poly.pdbx_seq_one_letter_code
_entity_poly.pdbx_strand_id
1 'polypeptide(L)'
;MAEENTCPITNLTAERVALGDRYSYEVRSAEISYTVTGTATALILACRQNDVSSSSQETFSKLAYWVYRQNQEGVKFPKITSAVLDKINNQPFPNMTERNASYLLWVKQRTYPDLSRFIDDTDNPAGIVASCSLNGNDQAHLVHHLYNEGYLNFLDSSSIDQEARAIKIKLTLQGLEYCEKLEADRSASDEVFVAMWFDSSLDELFEHIKAEVKKELDLNVVRIDRQEHNNKIDDEIIAHLKSCRLVVADFTCSDDGKTHRGGVYFEAGFAQGLQKNVIFTVRKDCVDGLHFDTRQYNHIVWKKQGDKFLEDKENDAKTLGQRIVHRIRAIET
;
A
#
# COMPACT_ATOMS: atom_id res chain seq x y z
N MET A 1 -3.81 25.47 22.68
CA MET A 1 -3.41 25.87 21.31
C MET A 1 -2.38 24.86 20.88
N ALA A 2 -2.70 23.94 19.96
CA ALA A 2 -1.70 23.03 19.43
C ALA A 2 -0.64 23.87 18.71
N GLU A 3 0.64 23.66 19.03
CA GLU A 3 1.75 24.34 18.36
C GLU A 3 1.60 24.12 16.85
N GLU A 4 1.76 25.18 16.04
CA GLU A 4 1.47 25.17 14.60
C GLU A 4 2.21 24.08 13.81
N ASN A 5 3.21 23.45 14.42
CA ASN A 5 4.10 22.44 13.88
C ASN A 5 3.95 21.05 14.51
N THR A 6 2.84 20.72 15.19
CA THR A 6 2.61 19.36 15.70
C THR A 6 1.78 18.52 14.71
N CYS A 7 2.24 17.31 14.38
CA CYS A 7 1.48 16.34 13.60
C CYS A 7 0.31 15.81 14.43
N PRO A 8 -0.94 15.93 13.95
CA PRO A 8 -2.10 15.47 14.73
C PRO A 8 -2.22 13.94 14.84
N ILE A 9 -1.52 13.19 13.97
CA ILE A 9 -1.54 11.72 13.96
C ILE A 9 -0.51 11.17 14.95
N THR A 10 0.73 11.63 14.89
CA THR A 10 1.85 11.08 15.67
C THR A 10 2.19 11.89 16.93
N ASN A 11 1.66 13.10 17.07
CA ASN A 11 2.04 14.08 18.09
C ASN A 11 3.51 14.54 18.04
N LEU A 12 4.20 14.27 16.91
CA LEU A 12 5.59 14.67 16.67
C LEU A 12 5.67 16.02 15.97
N THR A 13 6.82 16.68 16.01
CA THR A 13 7.10 17.87 15.21
C THR A 13 7.01 17.56 13.72
N ALA A 14 6.38 18.45 12.96
CA ALA A 14 6.13 18.30 11.54
C ALA A 14 6.23 19.64 10.81
N GLU A 15 6.70 19.59 9.57
CA GLU A 15 6.55 20.69 8.63
C GLU A 15 5.12 20.67 8.09
N ARG A 16 4.43 21.81 8.15
CA ARG A 16 3.01 21.92 7.78
C ARG A 16 2.83 22.98 6.70
N VAL A 17 2.11 22.61 5.64
CA VAL A 17 1.71 23.53 4.56
C VAL A 17 0.19 23.51 4.42
N ALA A 18 -0.45 24.67 4.52
CA ALA A 18 -1.88 24.83 4.29
C ALA A 18 -2.17 25.18 2.82
N LEU A 19 -3.13 24.50 2.19
CA LEU A 19 -3.58 24.77 0.83
C LEU A 19 -5.11 24.69 0.78
N GLY A 20 -5.77 25.84 0.93
CA GLY A 20 -7.23 25.91 1.01
C GLY A 20 -7.76 25.16 2.24
N ASP A 21 -8.64 24.17 2.02
CA ASP A 21 -9.20 23.32 3.07
C ASP A 21 -8.32 22.12 3.44
N ARG A 22 -7.06 22.05 2.95
CA ARG A 22 -6.16 20.91 3.14
C ARG A 22 -4.90 21.31 3.87
N TYR A 23 -4.36 20.36 4.61
CA TYR A 23 -3.08 20.49 5.29
C TYR A 23 -2.17 19.34 4.86
N SER A 24 -0.96 19.67 4.41
CA SER A 24 0.09 18.69 4.16
C SER A 24 1.07 18.70 5.32
N TYR A 25 1.47 17.50 5.74
CA TYR A 25 2.39 17.26 6.84
C TYR A 25 3.57 16.43 6.36
N GLU A 26 4.76 16.79 6.80
CA GLU A 26 5.98 16.00 6.66
C GLU A 26 6.61 15.83 8.05
N VAL A 27 6.66 14.59 8.52
CA VAL A 27 7.11 14.22 9.87
C VAL A 27 8.44 13.48 9.75
N ARG A 28 9.54 14.23 9.71
CA ARG A 28 10.87 13.66 9.40
C ARG A 28 11.32 12.58 10.39
N SER A 29 11.01 12.72 11.68
CA SER A 29 11.39 11.73 12.71
C SER A 29 10.64 10.40 12.61
N ALA A 30 9.43 10.41 12.03
CA ALA A 30 8.65 9.20 11.76
C ALA A 30 8.72 8.76 10.30
N GLU A 31 9.40 9.54 9.45
CA GLU A 31 9.55 9.31 8.01
C GLU A 31 8.23 9.09 7.27
N ILE A 32 7.22 9.90 7.61
CA ILE A 32 5.94 9.88 6.93
C ILE A 32 5.56 11.26 6.40
N SER A 33 4.85 11.27 5.28
CA SER A 33 4.28 12.48 4.70
C SER A 33 2.88 12.22 4.15
N TYR A 34 1.96 13.15 4.34
CA TYR A 34 0.55 13.00 3.94
C TYR A 34 -0.15 14.33 3.77
N THR A 35 -1.31 14.32 3.11
CA THR A 35 -2.24 15.45 3.06
C THR A 35 -3.55 15.04 3.74
N VAL A 36 -4.16 15.93 4.52
CA VAL A 36 -5.44 15.68 5.20
C VAL A 36 -6.44 16.79 4.89
N THR A 37 -7.71 16.44 4.69
CA THR A 37 -8.78 17.43 4.48
C THR A 37 -9.21 18.09 5.78
N GLY A 38 -9.82 19.28 5.72
CA GLY A 38 -10.28 20.01 6.89
C GLY A 38 -11.29 19.22 7.73
N THR A 39 -12.23 18.53 7.06
CA THR A 39 -13.19 17.64 7.74
C THR A 39 -12.48 16.49 8.48
N ALA A 40 -11.53 15.82 7.82
CA ALA A 40 -10.76 14.75 8.45
C ALA A 40 -9.89 15.26 9.59
N THR A 41 -9.32 16.46 9.45
CA THR A 41 -8.53 17.13 10.49
C THR A 41 -9.38 17.39 11.73
N ALA A 42 -10.61 17.88 11.57
CA ALA A 42 -11.53 18.10 12.68
C ALA A 42 -11.86 16.79 13.42
N LEU A 43 -12.07 15.68 12.69
CA LEU A 43 -12.32 14.36 13.28
C LEU A 43 -11.12 13.84 14.07
N ILE A 44 -9.91 13.97 13.51
CA ILE A 44 -8.65 13.56 14.18
C ILE A 44 -8.46 14.37 15.48
N LEU A 45 -8.65 15.70 15.42
CA LEU A 45 -8.50 16.56 16.59
C LEU A 45 -9.56 16.29 17.66
N ALA A 46 -10.80 15.99 17.26
CA ALA A 46 -11.85 15.58 18.20
C ALA A 46 -11.50 14.26 18.90
N CYS A 47 -10.95 13.28 18.17
CA CYS A 47 -10.47 12.03 18.76
C CYS A 47 -9.32 12.26 19.75
N ARG A 48 -8.39 13.17 19.43
CA ARG A 48 -7.28 13.59 20.32
C ARG A 48 -7.71 14.37 21.56
N GLN A 49 -8.85 15.04 21.55
CA GLN A 49 -9.34 15.75 22.74
C GLN A 49 -10.04 14.82 23.72
N ASN A 50 -10.56 13.69 23.24
CA ASN A 50 -11.20 12.65 24.05
C ASN A 50 -10.21 11.54 24.47
N ASP A 51 -8.91 11.80 24.39
CA ASP A 51 -7.80 10.83 24.39
C ASP A 51 -7.50 10.26 25.78
N VAL A 52 -8.34 9.31 26.23
CA VAL A 52 -8.14 8.53 27.47
C VAL A 52 -8.35 7.02 27.24
N SER A 53 -8.57 6.56 26.00
CA SER A 53 -8.90 5.15 25.71
C SER A 53 -7.86 4.47 24.81
N SER A 54 -7.62 3.17 25.04
CA SER A 54 -6.75 2.32 24.20
C SER A 54 -7.16 2.32 22.72
N SER A 55 -8.46 2.47 22.44
CA SER A 55 -9.03 2.54 21.08
C SER A 55 -8.54 3.74 20.26
N SER A 56 -8.32 4.90 20.92
CA SER A 56 -7.77 6.09 20.26
C SER A 56 -6.33 5.87 19.84
N GLN A 57 -5.53 5.23 20.69
CA GLN A 57 -4.13 4.92 20.40
C GLN A 57 -3.99 3.94 19.24
N GLU A 58 -4.79 2.88 19.20
CA GLU A 58 -4.85 1.94 18.07
C GLU A 58 -5.19 2.66 16.76
N THR A 59 -6.16 3.56 16.79
CA THR A 59 -6.57 4.35 15.63
C THR A 59 -5.41 5.15 15.05
N PHE A 60 -4.66 5.88 15.90
CA PHE A 60 -3.52 6.68 15.45
C PHE A 60 -2.35 5.82 14.95
N SER A 61 -2.06 4.69 15.60
CA SER A 61 -1.04 3.75 15.11
C SER A 61 -1.41 3.17 13.75
N LYS A 62 -2.65 2.70 13.57
CA LYS A 62 -3.15 2.20 12.27
C LYS A 62 -3.08 3.28 11.18
N LEU A 63 -3.43 4.51 11.51
CA LEU A 63 -3.40 5.61 10.56
C LEU A 63 -1.97 6.00 10.15
N ALA A 64 -1.06 6.13 11.11
CA ALA A 64 0.36 6.40 10.83
C ALA A 64 0.99 5.28 10.01
N TYR A 65 0.71 4.02 10.36
CA TYR A 65 1.16 2.85 9.64
C TYR A 65 0.61 2.80 8.20
N TRP A 66 -0.68 3.12 8.00
CA TRP A 66 -1.27 3.21 6.66
C TRP A 66 -0.56 4.26 5.81
N VAL A 67 -0.29 5.46 6.37
CA VAL A 67 0.47 6.50 5.67
C VAL A 67 1.87 6.00 5.30
N TYR A 68 2.58 5.40 6.26
CA TYR A 68 3.91 4.82 6.03
C TYR A 68 3.89 3.84 4.86
N ARG A 69 2.94 2.89 4.84
CA ARG A 69 2.79 1.94 3.74
C ARG A 69 2.56 2.62 2.40
N GLN A 70 1.71 3.64 2.33
CA GLN A 70 1.50 4.41 1.10
C GLN A 70 2.78 5.12 0.65
N ASN A 71 3.58 5.64 1.58
CA ASN A 71 4.87 6.25 1.26
C ASN A 71 5.89 5.22 0.73
N GLN A 72 5.91 4.00 1.28
CA GLN A 72 6.72 2.89 0.76
C GLN A 72 6.27 2.43 -0.64
N GLU A 73 4.99 2.60 -0.98
CA GLU A 73 4.43 2.35 -2.31
C GLU A 73 4.63 3.54 -3.28
N GLY A 74 5.51 4.49 -2.95
CA GLY A 74 5.86 5.64 -3.81
C GLY A 74 4.86 6.80 -3.78
N VAL A 75 3.78 6.73 -2.98
CA VAL A 75 2.84 7.84 -2.82
C VAL A 75 3.42 8.85 -1.83
N LYS A 76 3.99 9.94 -2.32
CA LYS A 76 4.65 10.94 -1.45
C LYS A 76 3.70 11.63 -0.46
N PHE A 77 2.48 11.98 -0.88
CA PHE A 77 1.49 12.63 -0.01
C PHE A 77 0.12 11.95 -0.14
N PRO A 78 -0.06 10.74 0.42
CA PRO A 78 -1.37 10.09 0.49
C PRO A 78 -2.41 11.02 1.12
N LYS A 79 -3.61 11.02 0.56
CA LYS A 79 -4.69 11.91 0.99
C LYS A 79 -5.59 11.22 2.01
N ILE A 80 -5.63 11.75 3.23
CA ILE A 80 -6.53 11.33 4.31
C ILE A 80 -7.83 12.14 4.21
N THR A 81 -8.92 11.43 3.98
CA THR A 81 -10.29 11.96 3.99
C THR A 81 -11.08 11.33 5.15
N SER A 82 -12.29 11.81 5.43
CA SER A 82 -13.17 11.17 6.44
C SER A 82 -13.44 9.70 6.11
N ALA A 83 -13.63 9.35 4.84
CA ALA A 83 -13.84 7.97 4.42
C ALA A 83 -12.61 7.08 4.64
N VAL A 84 -11.39 7.63 4.46
CA VAL A 84 -10.15 6.90 4.78
C VAL A 84 -10.06 6.64 6.29
N LEU A 85 -10.40 7.62 7.12
CA LEU A 85 -10.45 7.45 8.58
C LEU A 85 -11.45 6.38 8.99
N ASP A 86 -12.68 6.44 8.45
CA ASP A 86 -13.73 5.45 8.73
C ASP A 86 -13.28 4.04 8.32
N LYS A 87 -12.64 3.90 7.15
CA LYS A 87 -12.09 2.62 6.69
C LYS A 87 -11.03 2.08 7.64
N ILE A 88 -10.06 2.90 8.02
CA ILE A 88 -8.94 2.48 8.90
C ILE A 88 -9.46 2.13 10.30
N ASN A 89 -10.42 2.87 10.83
CA ASN A 89 -11.01 2.59 12.13
C ASN A 89 -11.71 1.23 12.16
N ASN A 90 -12.40 0.86 11.08
CA ASN A 90 -13.11 -0.41 10.97
C ASN A 90 -12.22 -1.60 10.57
N GLN A 91 -10.97 -1.36 10.19
CA GLN A 91 -10.02 -2.45 9.90
C GLN A 91 -9.47 -3.07 11.20
N PRO A 92 -9.26 -4.40 11.21
CA PRO A 92 -8.58 -5.06 12.32
C PRO A 92 -7.15 -4.51 12.46
N PHE A 93 -6.61 -4.57 13.66
CA PHE A 93 -5.21 -4.25 13.89
C PHE A 93 -4.31 -5.23 13.09
N PRO A 94 -3.19 -4.77 12.48
CA PRO A 94 -2.29 -5.64 11.75
C PRO A 94 -1.81 -6.81 12.60
N ASN A 95 -1.82 -8.02 12.02
CA ASN A 95 -1.35 -9.21 12.72
C ASN A 95 0.19 -9.22 12.84
N MET A 96 0.71 -10.14 13.67
CA MET A 96 2.16 -10.19 13.95
C MET A 96 3.01 -10.45 12.71
N THR A 97 2.55 -11.30 11.78
CA THR A 97 3.27 -11.59 10.53
C THR A 97 3.46 -10.33 9.69
N GLU A 98 2.40 -9.53 9.54
CA GLU A 98 2.46 -8.26 8.81
C GLU A 98 3.39 -7.26 9.48
N ARG A 99 3.26 -7.09 10.81
CA ARG A 99 4.10 -6.17 11.59
C ARG A 99 5.58 -6.54 11.51
N ASN A 100 5.90 -7.84 11.66
CA ASN A 100 7.25 -8.38 11.56
C ASN A 100 7.85 -8.13 10.17
N ALA A 101 7.10 -8.44 9.11
CA ALA A 101 7.55 -8.25 7.74
C ALA A 101 7.84 -6.77 7.44
N SER A 102 6.91 -5.88 7.77
CA SER A 102 7.06 -4.44 7.56
C SER A 102 8.27 -3.88 8.31
N TYR A 103 8.43 -4.26 9.58
CA TYR A 103 9.54 -3.79 10.39
C TYR A 103 10.90 -4.31 9.91
N LEU A 104 11.02 -5.60 9.54
CA LEU A 104 12.28 -6.15 9.01
C LEU A 104 12.70 -5.48 7.69
N LEU A 105 11.75 -5.17 6.80
CA LEU A 105 12.02 -4.39 5.59
C LEU A 105 12.50 -2.97 5.91
N TRP A 106 11.91 -2.33 6.92
CA TRP A 106 12.35 -1.03 7.41
C TRP A 106 13.80 -1.06 7.96
N VAL A 107 14.17 -2.11 8.71
CA VAL A 107 15.56 -2.30 9.17
C VAL A 107 16.49 -2.57 7.99
N LYS A 108 16.06 -3.35 6.99
CA LYS A 108 16.84 -3.65 5.78
C LYS A 108 17.26 -2.39 5.05
N GLN A 109 16.33 -1.46 4.81
CA GLN A 109 16.59 -0.20 4.11
C GLN A 109 17.71 0.64 4.75
N ARG A 110 18.02 0.43 6.04
CA ARG A 110 19.01 1.19 6.79
C ARG A 110 20.32 0.46 7.02
N THR A 111 20.28 -0.86 7.00
CA THR A 111 21.42 -1.71 7.35
C THR A 111 22.06 -2.33 6.11
N TYR A 112 21.28 -2.71 5.09
CA TYR A 112 21.81 -3.25 3.83
C TYR A 112 22.29 -2.12 2.88
N PRO A 113 23.38 -2.30 2.10
CA PRO A 113 24.20 -3.50 1.90
C PRO A 113 25.28 -3.78 2.96
N ASP A 114 25.47 -2.89 3.94
CA ASP A 114 26.48 -3.05 4.99
C ASP A 114 25.94 -3.83 6.20
N LEU A 115 25.99 -5.16 6.15
CA LEU A 115 25.55 -6.03 7.25
C LEU A 115 26.34 -5.88 8.56
N SER A 116 27.38 -5.05 8.60
CA SER A 116 28.06 -4.68 9.85
C SER A 116 27.38 -3.51 10.56
N ARG A 117 26.56 -2.73 9.84
CA ARG A 117 25.92 -1.51 10.32
C ARG A 117 24.81 -1.81 11.32
N PHE A 118 24.87 -1.13 12.46
CA PHE A 118 23.80 -1.06 13.44
C PHE A 118 23.00 0.25 13.29
N ILE A 119 21.71 0.19 13.59
CA ILE A 119 20.84 1.35 13.76
C ILE A 119 20.47 1.51 15.22
N ASP A 120 20.25 2.76 15.64
CA ASP A 120 19.66 3.07 16.93
C ASP A 120 18.14 3.16 16.76
N ASP A 121 17.42 2.21 17.37
CA ASP A 121 15.96 2.11 17.33
C ASP A 121 15.32 2.44 18.69
N THR A 122 16.09 3.04 19.60
CA THR A 122 15.63 3.44 20.93
C THR A 122 14.55 4.51 20.84
N ASP A 123 13.31 4.17 21.21
CA ASP A 123 12.13 5.06 21.12
C ASP A 123 12.02 5.75 19.73
N ASN A 124 12.48 5.07 18.66
CA ASN A 124 12.59 5.65 17.32
C ASN A 124 11.21 5.72 16.66
N PRO A 125 10.67 6.93 16.38
CA PRO A 125 9.30 7.04 15.88
C PRO A 125 9.09 6.39 14.51
N ALA A 126 10.12 6.36 13.65
CA ALA A 126 10.03 5.70 12.36
C ALA A 126 9.89 4.17 12.53
N GLY A 127 10.61 3.56 13.47
CA GLY A 127 10.47 2.14 13.79
C GLY A 127 9.12 1.80 14.45
N ILE A 128 8.61 2.68 15.32
CA ILE A 128 7.25 2.54 15.91
C ILE A 128 6.20 2.55 14.81
N VAL A 129 6.27 3.52 13.89
CA VAL A 129 5.32 3.63 12.78
C VAL A 129 5.45 2.44 11.83
N ALA A 130 6.65 2.06 11.42
CA ALA A 130 6.89 0.96 10.48
C ALA A 130 6.43 -0.42 11.00
N SER A 131 6.39 -0.61 12.32
CA SER A 131 5.90 -1.82 12.99
C SER A 131 4.41 -1.76 13.39
N CYS A 132 3.72 -0.65 13.08
CA CYS A 132 2.39 -0.33 13.59
C CYS A 132 2.31 -0.45 15.13
N SER A 133 3.39 -0.14 15.84
CA SER A 133 3.41 -0.29 17.30
C SER A 133 2.63 0.82 17.99
N LEU A 134 2.04 0.51 19.15
CA LEU A 134 1.26 1.47 19.94
C LEU A 134 2.15 2.52 20.61
N ASN A 135 3.37 2.13 20.97
CA ASN A 135 4.38 2.96 21.64
C ASN A 135 5.74 2.23 21.60
N GLY A 136 6.78 2.87 22.17
CA GLY A 136 8.14 2.29 22.23
C GLY A 136 8.24 0.97 23.00
N ASN A 137 7.40 0.72 24.01
CA ASN A 137 7.43 -0.55 24.74
C ASN A 137 6.87 -1.71 23.88
N ASP A 138 5.78 -1.48 23.14
CA ASP A 138 5.23 -2.47 22.19
C ASP A 138 6.24 -2.77 21.06
N GLN A 139 6.91 -1.74 20.54
CA GLN A 139 8.02 -1.91 19.58
C GLN A 139 9.14 -2.75 20.19
N ALA A 140 9.59 -2.45 21.41
CA ALA A 140 10.67 -3.18 22.07
C ALA A 140 10.37 -4.67 22.23
N HIS A 141 9.12 -5.04 22.56
CA HIS A 141 8.69 -6.44 22.62
C HIS A 141 8.75 -7.13 21.25
N LEU A 142 8.32 -6.44 20.18
CA LEU A 142 8.41 -6.95 18.81
C LEU A 142 9.87 -7.16 18.39
N VAL A 143 10.76 -6.20 18.69
CA VAL A 143 12.19 -6.29 18.37
C VAL A 143 12.85 -7.45 19.11
N HIS A 144 12.54 -7.62 20.39
CA HIS A 144 13.06 -8.74 21.18
C HIS A 144 12.56 -10.10 20.65
N HIS A 145 11.31 -10.19 20.18
CA HIS A 145 10.82 -11.38 19.50
C HIS A 145 11.61 -11.67 18.21
N LEU A 146 11.83 -10.67 17.36
CA LEU A 146 12.60 -10.84 16.12
C LEU A 146 14.07 -11.21 16.36
N TYR A 147 14.66 -10.75 17.45
CA TYR A 147 15.97 -11.21 17.93
C TYR A 147 15.94 -12.70 18.31
N ASN A 148 14.96 -13.12 19.10
CA ASN A 148 14.82 -14.53 19.52
C ASN A 148 14.60 -15.48 18.33
N GLU A 149 13.89 -15.03 17.29
CA GLU A 149 13.70 -15.78 16.03
C GLU A 149 14.95 -15.79 15.13
N GLY A 150 16.01 -15.06 15.51
CA GLY A 150 17.28 -15.00 14.79
C GLY A 150 17.31 -14.03 13.62
N TYR A 151 16.29 -13.18 13.44
CA TYR A 151 16.25 -12.19 12.35
C TYR A 151 17.05 -10.91 12.65
N LEU A 152 17.22 -10.57 13.93
CA LEU A 152 17.97 -9.39 14.38
C LEU A 152 19.12 -9.77 15.32
N ASN A 153 20.11 -8.88 15.45
CA ASN A 153 21.19 -8.94 16.44
C ASN A 153 21.33 -7.59 17.16
N PHE A 154 21.71 -7.61 18.44
CA PHE A 154 22.00 -6.41 19.24
C PHE A 154 23.49 -6.05 19.26
N LEU A 155 23.80 -4.75 19.32
CA LEU A 155 25.16 -4.25 19.58
C LEU A 155 25.44 -4.38 21.07
N ASP A 156 25.97 -5.54 21.46
CA ASP A 156 26.46 -5.89 22.81
C ASP A 156 25.38 -6.28 23.84
N SER A 157 25.32 -7.57 24.17
CA SER A 157 24.35 -8.17 25.09
C SER A 157 24.71 -8.00 26.57
N SER A 158 25.88 -7.43 26.90
CA SER A 158 26.38 -7.31 28.28
C SER A 158 25.74 -6.18 29.08
N SER A 159 24.94 -5.32 28.44
CA SER A 159 24.35 -4.12 29.03
C SER A 159 22.87 -3.97 28.69
N ILE A 160 22.18 -5.06 28.36
CA ILE A 160 20.72 -5.08 28.40
C ILE A 160 20.35 -5.06 29.89
N ASP A 161 20.46 -3.90 30.52
CA ASP A 161 19.59 -3.59 31.63
C ASP A 161 18.19 -3.91 31.10
N GLN A 162 17.45 -4.77 31.80
CA GLN A 162 16.06 -5.10 31.44
C GLN A 162 15.17 -3.83 31.36
N GLU A 163 15.69 -2.68 31.82
CA GLU A 163 15.08 -1.36 31.81
C GLU A 163 15.67 -0.39 30.75
N ALA A 164 16.83 -0.67 30.15
CA ALA A 164 17.46 0.22 29.18
C ALA A 164 16.89 -0.01 27.77
N ARG A 165 16.05 0.94 27.33
CA ARG A 165 15.45 1.02 25.99
C ARG A 165 16.44 1.12 24.82
N ALA A 166 17.75 1.07 25.08
CA ALA A 166 18.80 1.26 24.10
C ALA A 166 18.84 0.09 23.10
N ILE A 167 18.06 0.17 22.02
CA ILE A 167 17.92 -0.88 21.01
C ILE A 167 18.86 -0.54 19.85
N LYS A 168 20.12 -0.96 19.94
CA LYS A 168 21.02 -0.94 18.79
C LYS A 168 20.96 -2.26 18.06
N ILE A 169 20.37 -2.27 16.88
CA ILE A 169 20.06 -3.51 16.14
C ILE A 169 20.65 -3.53 14.75
N LYS A 170 20.83 -4.74 14.21
CA LYS A 170 21.09 -4.98 12.79
C LYS A 170 20.39 -6.26 12.32
N LEU A 171 20.24 -6.39 11.01
CA LEU A 171 19.82 -7.65 10.40
C LEU A 171 20.89 -8.73 10.54
N THR A 172 20.44 -9.97 10.73
CA THR A 172 21.26 -11.17 10.51
C THR A 172 21.18 -11.61 9.04
N LEU A 173 22.00 -12.60 8.66
CA LEU A 173 21.87 -13.22 7.32
C LEU A 173 20.48 -13.88 7.15
N GLN A 174 19.97 -14.54 8.19
CA GLN A 174 18.62 -15.12 8.18
C GLN A 174 17.54 -14.04 8.03
N GLY A 175 17.69 -12.90 8.71
CA GLY A 175 16.84 -11.73 8.54
C GLY A 175 16.85 -11.19 7.12
N LEU A 176 18.03 -11.08 6.51
CA LEU A 176 18.18 -10.65 5.13
C LEU A 176 17.50 -11.62 4.15
N GLU A 177 17.78 -12.93 4.26
CA GLU A 177 17.15 -13.96 3.41
C GLU A 177 15.63 -13.94 3.52
N TYR A 178 15.10 -13.71 4.74
CA TYR A 178 13.66 -13.55 4.94
C TYR A 178 13.11 -12.32 4.22
N CYS A 179 13.78 -11.17 4.33
CA CYS A 179 13.39 -9.96 3.60
C CYS A 179 13.45 -10.16 2.08
N GLU A 180 14.50 -10.82 1.57
CA GLU A 180 14.61 -11.15 0.15
C GLU A 180 13.50 -12.10 -0.30
N LYS A 181 13.09 -13.07 0.53
CA LYS A 181 11.91 -13.89 0.25
C LYS A 181 10.63 -13.09 0.23
N LEU A 182 10.43 -12.14 1.15
CA LEU A 182 9.24 -11.27 1.16
C LEU A 182 9.16 -10.40 -0.10
N GLU A 183 10.29 -9.87 -0.54
CA GLU A 183 10.38 -9.07 -1.76
C GLU A 183 10.24 -9.95 -3.01
N ALA A 184 10.83 -11.15 -3.01
CA ALA A 184 10.67 -12.14 -4.04
C ALA A 184 9.22 -12.61 -4.12
N ASP A 185 8.53 -12.97 -3.04
CA ASP A 185 7.11 -13.36 -3.10
C ASP A 185 6.20 -12.21 -3.61
N ARG A 186 6.63 -10.96 -3.44
CA ARG A 186 5.98 -9.77 -4.04
C ARG A 186 6.33 -9.56 -5.52
N SER A 187 7.44 -10.11 -6.03
CA SER A 187 8.00 -9.83 -7.36
C SER A 187 8.34 -11.06 -8.24
N ALA A 188 8.25 -12.28 -7.72
CA ALA A 188 8.76 -13.51 -8.32
C ALA A 188 7.84 -14.07 -9.40
N SER A 189 6.58 -13.65 -9.38
CA SER A 189 5.69 -13.88 -10.50
C SER A 189 6.00 -12.87 -11.59
N ASP A 190 6.13 -13.35 -12.82
CA ASP A 190 6.10 -12.49 -14.00
C ASP A 190 4.66 -12.21 -14.45
N GLU A 191 3.66 -12.73 -13.73
CA GLU A 191 2.26 -12.66 -14.11
C GLU A 191 1.56 -11.38 -13.63
N VAL A 192 0.96 -10.66 -14.56
CA VAL A 192 -0.01 -9.58 -14.33
C VAL A 192 -1.40 -10.13 -14.59
N PHE A 193 -2.20 -10.29 -13.53
CA PHE A 193 -3.57 -10.75 -13.66
C PHE A 193 -4.50 -9.60 -14.04
N VAL A 194 -5.28 -9.76 -15.12
CA VAL A 194 -6.25 -8.76 -15.57
C VAL A 194 -7.65 -9.19 -15.17
N ALA A 195 -8.18 -8.53 -14.15
CA ALA A 195 -9.57 -8.64 -13.70
C ALA A 195 -10.43 -7.70 -14.55
N MET A 196 -11.22 -8.23 -15.49
CA MET A 196 -12.07 -7.43 -16.37
C MET A 196 -13.28 -8.22 -16.87
N TRP A 197 -14.25 -7.53 -17.48
CA TRP A 197 -15.38 -8.20 -18.10
C TRP A 197 -14.94 -9.02 -19.34
N PHE A 198 -15.34 -10.29 -19.42
CA PHE A 198 -15.00 -11.22 -20.52
C PHE A 198 -15.79 -11.00 -21.81
N ASP A 199 -16.47 -9.87 -21.95
CA ASP A 199 -17.18 -9.55 -23.18
C ASP A 199 -16.21 -9.20 -24.30
N SER A 200 -16.52 -9.68 -25.49
CA SER A 200 -15.68 -9.49 -26.68
C SER A 200 -15.40 -8.01 -27.01
N SER A 201 -16.26 -7.09 -26.57
CA SER A 201 -16.05 -5.64 -26.72
C SER A 201 -14.79 -5.12 -26.00
N LEU A 202 -14.27 -5.86 -25.02
CA LEU A 202 -13.04 -5.52 -24.29
C LEU A 202 -11.83 -6.36 -24.69
N ASP A 203 -11.93 -7.22 -25.71
CA ASP A 203 -10.81 -8.04 -26.16
C ASP A 203 -9.65 -7.19 -26.71
N GLU A 204 -9.98 -6.17 -27.52
CA GLU A 204 -8.97 -5.24 -28.03
C GLU A 204 -8.27 -4.47 -26.90
N LEU A 205 -9.00 -4.14 -25.83
CA LEU A 205 -8.44 -3.50 -24.65
C LEU A 205 -7.47 -4.44 -23.94
N PHE A 206 -7.84 -5.71 -23.75
CA PHE A 206 -6.97 -6.72 -23.15
C PHE A 206 -5.68 -6.91 -23.94
N GLU A 207 -5.77 -7.08 -25.26
CA GLU A 207 -4.60 -7.26 -26.12
C GLU A 207 -3.71 -6.01 -26.13
N HIS A 208 -4.30 -4.81 -26.07
CA HIS A 208 -3.54 -3.56 -25.90
C HIS A 208 -2.73 -3.55 -24.59
N ILE A 209 -3.37 -3.89 -23.46
CA ILE A 209 -2.70 -3.97 -22.15
C ILE A 209 -1.58 -5.00 -22.19
N LYS A 210 -1.88 -6.20 -22.70
CA LYS A 210 -0.93 -7.31 -22.82
C LYS A 210 0.29 -6.95 -23.66
N ALA A 211 0.08 -6.35 -24.83
CA ALA A 211 1.16 -5.96 -25.73
C ALA A 211 2.09 -4.90 -25.12
N GLU A 212 1.52 -3.86 -24.49
CA GLU A 212 2.31 -2.78 -23.87
C GLU A 212 3.08 -3.28 -22.64
N VAL A 213 2.44 -4.05 -21.77
CA VAL A 213 3.09 -4.62 -20.57
C VAL A 213 4.22 -5.58 -20.96
N LYS A 214 3.96 -6.49 -21.91
CA LYS A 214 4.98 -7.44 -22.38
C LYS A 214 6.17 -6.72 -23.04
N LYS A 215 5.89 -5.71 -23.87
CA LYS A 215 6.94 -4.95 -24.57
C LYS A 215 7.83 -4.17 -23.61
N GLU A 216 7.26 -3.53 -22.59
CA GLU A 216 7.98 -2.57 -21.76
C GLU A 216 8.58 -3.16 -20.47
N LEU A 217 8.06 -4.30 -20.01
CA LEU A 217 8.42 -4.92 -18.72
C LEU A 217 8.73 -6.41 -18.82
N ASP A 218 8.51 -7.04 -19.98
CA ASP A 218 8.64 -8.49 -20.20
C ASP A 218 7.74 -9.37 -19.30
N LEU A 219 6.70 -8.78 -18.70
CA LEU A 219 5.75 -9.50 -17.85
C LEU A 219 4.67 -10.23 -18.68
N ASN A 220 4.18 -11.35 -18.17
CA ASN A 220 3.13 -12.15 -18.76
C ASN A 220 1.75 -11.65 -18.28
N VAL A 221 0.87 -11.28 -19.20
CA VAL A 221 -0.47 -10.78 -18.85
C VAL A 221 -1.51 -11.88 -19.05
N VAL A 222 -2.27 -12.17 -17.99
CA VAL A 222 -3.24 -13.27 -17.97
C VAL A 222 -4.65 -12.75 -17.72
N ARG A 223 -5.61 -13.29 -18.47
CA ARG A 223 -7.05 -13.19 -18.24
C ARG A 223 -7.60 -14.60 -18.22
N ILE A 224 -8.40 -14.95 -17.22
CA ILE A 224 -8.69 -16.36 -16.94
C ILE A 224 -9.47 -17.08 -18.04
N ASP A 225 -10.40 -16.38 -18.71
CA ASP A 225 -11.17 -16.93 -19.85
C ASP A 225 -10.30 -17.30 -21.06
N ARG A 226 -9.03 -16.86 -21.08
CA ARG A 226 -8.03 -17.18 -22.11
C ARG A 226 -7.11 -18.34 -21.73
N GLN A 227 -7.27 -18.92 -20.53
CA GLN A 227 -6.46 -20.04 -20.06
C GLN A 227 -7.21 -21.36 -20.26
N GLU A 228 -6.50 -22.37 -20.77
CA GLU A 228 -7.06 -23.73 -20.86
C GLU A 228 -6.94 -24.42 -19.51
N HIS A 229 -8.07 -24.79 -18.91
CA HIS A 229 -8.11 -25.54 -17.67
C HIS A 229 -9.35 -26.46 -17.62
N ASN A 230 -9.23 -27.56 -16.86
CA ASN A 230 -10.36 -28.46 -16.59
C ASN A 230 -11.03 -28.18 -15.23
N ASN A 231 -10.47 -27.26 -14.45
CA ASN A 231 -10.96 -26.89 -13.12
C ASN A 231 -12.09 -25.86 -13.21
N LYS A 232 -12.70 -25.52 -12.07
CA LYS A 232 -13.67 -24.43 -12.01
C LYS A 232 -12.95 -23.09 -12.21
N ILE A 233 -13.51 -22.23 -13.05
CA ILE A 233 -12.95 -20.91 -13.35
C ILE A 233 -12.72 -20.08 -12.08
N ASP A 234 -13.61 -20.19 -11.08
CA ASP A 234 -13.47 -19.48 -9.80
C ASP A 234 -12.24 -19.94 -9.01
N ASP A 235 -11.93 -21.24 -9.03
CA ASP A 235 -10.75 -21.79 -8.33
C ASP A 235 -9.46 -21.30 -9.01
N GLU A 236 -9.47 -21.23 -10.34
CA GLU A 236 -8.35 -20.71 -11.13
C GLU A 236 -8.15 -19.20 -10.94
N ILE A 237 -9.24 -18.41 -10.89
CA ILE A 237 -9.17 -16.99 -10.54
C ILE A 237 -8.47 -16.82 -9.20
N ILE A 238 -8.87 -17.58 -8.16
CA ILE A 238 -8.24 -17.49 -6.84
C ILE A 238 -6.78 -17.94 -6.87
N ALA A 239 -6.44 -18.96 -7.66
CA ALA A 239 -5.07 -19.43 -7.82
C ALA A 239 -4.18 -18.33 -8.44
N HIS A 240 -4.60 -17.78 -9.57
CA HIS A 240 -3.92 -16.68 -10.25
C HIS A 240 -3.83 -15.42 -9.37
N LEU A 241 -4.90 -15.06 -8.66
CA LEU A 241 -4.87 -13.93 -7.72
C LEU A 241 -3.92 -14.15 -6.54
N LYS A 242 -3.58 -15.39 -6.17
CA LYS A 242 -2.56 -15.68 -5.15
C LYS A 242 -1.15 -15.67 -5.72
N SER A 243 -0.97 -16.18 -6.94
CA SER A 243 0.35 -16.33 -7.55
C SER A 243 0.80 -15.13 -8.38
N CYS A 244 -0.08 -14.23 -8.82
CA CYS A 244 0.28 -13.11 -9.68
C CYS A 244 1.16 -12.08 -8.96
N ARG A 245 1.93 -11.30 -9.73
CA ARG A 245 2.75 -10.20 -9.22
C ARG A 245 1.88 -9.05 -8.75
N LEU A 246 0.93 -8.68 -9.59
CA LEU A 246 0.00 -7.58 -9.37
C LEU A 246 -1.26 -7.80 -10.21
N VAL A 247 -2.29 -7.01 -9.92
CA VAL A 247 -3.56 -7.04 -10.62
C VAL A 247 -3.80 -5.73 -11.37
N VAL A 248 -4.26 -5.82 -12.61
CA VAL A 248 -4.90 -4.72 -13.33
C VAL A 248 -6.40 -4.99 -13.32
N ALA A 249 -7.18 -4.15 -12.65
CA ALA A 249 -8.62 -4.31 -12.51
C ALA A 249 -9.36 -3.25 -13.33
N ASP A 250 -10.04 -3.66 -14.39
CA ASP A 250 -10.83 -2.80 -15.26
C ASP A 250 -12.33 -2.87 -14.93
N PHE A 251 -12.85 -1.76 -14.42
CA PHE A 251 -14.22 -1.63 -13.94
C PHE A 251 -15.20 -1.20 -15.04
N THR A 252 -14.84 -1.34 -16.32
CA THR A 252 -15.72 -0.96 -17.42
C THR A 252 -17.01 -1.79 -17.39
N CYS A 253 -18.10 -1.06 -17.57
CA CYS A 253 -19.47 -1.55 -17.52
C CYS A 253 -20.03 -1.82 -18.93
N SER A 254 -21.21 -2.42 -19.00
CA SER A 254 -21.96 -2.57 -20.24
C SER A 254 -22.37 -1.23 -20.86
N ASP A 255 -22.89 -1.26 -22.09
CA ASP A 255 -23.27 -0.08 -22.88
C ASP A 255 -24.34 0.81 -22.20
N ASP A 256 -24.97 0.34 -21.13
CA ASP A 256 -25.87 1.12 -20.30
C ASP A 256 -25.17 2.15 -19.38
N GLY A 257 -23.83 2.12 -19.33
CA GLY A 257 -23.02 3.04 -18.53
C GLY A 257 -23.12 2.80 -17.01
N LYS A 258 -23.79 1.74 -16.57
CA LYS A 258 -24.25 1.60 -15.17
C LYS A 258 -24.10 0.19 -14.59
N THR A 259 -24.20 -0.85 -15.41
CA THR A 259 -24.12 -2.22 -14.89
C THR A 259 -22.67 -2.68 -14.84
N HIS A 260 -22.02 -2.41 -13.70
CA HIS A 260 -20.68 -2.92 -13.44
C HIS A 260 -20.69 -4.39 -13.01
N ARG A 261 -19.56 -5.08 -13.23
CA ARG A 261 -19.42 -6.51 -12.96
C ARG A 261 -18.95 -6.76 -11.53
N GLY A 262 -19.82 -7.34 -10.70
CA GLY A 262 -19.51 -7.70 -9.32
C GLY A 262 -18.25 -8.57 -9.16
N GLY A 263 -17.96 -9.44 -10.12
CA GLY A 263 -16.75 -10.27 -10.13
C GLY A 263 -15.45 -9.46 -10.05
N VAL A 264 -15.31 -8.40 -10.84
CA VAL A 264 -14.11 -7.55 -10.85
C VAL A 264 -13.90 -6.85 -9.50
N TYR A 265 -14.99 -6.43 -8.84
CA TYR A 265 -14.90 -5.86 -7.48
C TYR A 265 -14.42 -6.89 -6.46
N PHE A 266 -14.93 -8.12 -6.54
CA PHE A 266 -14.51 -9.21 -5.68
C PHE A 266 -13.03 -9.53 -5.89
N GLU A 267 -12.58 -9.69 -7.13
CA GLU A 267 -11.20 -9.99 -7.49
C GLU A 267 -10.23 -8.88 -7.05
N ALA A 268 -10.57 -7.61 -7.30
CA ALA A 268 -9.79 -6.47 -6.86
C ALA A 268 -9.72 -6.38 -5.33
N GLY A 269 -10.85 -6.58 -4.64
CA GLY A 269 -10.91 -6.59 -3.17
C GLY A 269 -10.12 -7.75 -2.56
N PHE A 270 -10.18 -8.93 -3.17
CA PHE A 270 -9.43 -10.11 -2.75
C PHE A 270 -7.92 -9.90 -2.93
N ALA A 271 -7.49 -9.38 -4.08
CA ALA A 271 -6.10 -9.02 -4.33
C ALA A 271 -5.56 -8.01 -3.31
N GLN A 272 -6.35 -6.97 -2.99
CA GLN A 272 -6.00 -6.02 -1.94
C GLN A 272 -5.91 -6.69 -0.55
N GLY A 273 -6.81 -7.63 -0.25
CA GLY A 273 -6.76 -8.44 0.97
C GLY A 273 -5.50 -9.31 1.08
N LEU A 274 -4.97 -9.77 -0.06
CA LEU A 274 -3.68 -10.46 -0.18
C LEU A 274 -2.48 -9.52 -0.22
N GLN A 275 -2.69 -8.22 -0.01
CA GLN A 275 -1.66 -7.18 -0.09
C GLN A 275 -0.95 -7.10 -1.45
N LYS A 276 -1.63 -7.51 -2.53
CA LYS A 276 -1.13 -7.31 -3.89
C LYS A 276 -1.48 -5.91 -4.38
N ASN A 277 -0.59 -5.37 -5.20
CA ASN A 277 -0.84 -4.09 -5.86
C ASN A 277 -1.96 -4.24 -6.89
N VAL A 278 -2.91 -3.30 -6.86
CA VAL A 278 -4.04 -3.27 -7.81
C VAL A 278 -4.03 -1.94 -8.56
N ILE A 279 -3.88 -2.02 -9.88
CA ILE A 279 -4.00 -0.88 -10.79
C ILE A 279 -5.44 -0.82 -11.28
N PHE A 280 -6.17 0.18 -10.81
CA PHE A 280 -7.56 0.42 -11.17
C PHE A 280 -7.66 1.14 -12.52
N THR A 281 -8.50 0.65 -13.44
CA THR A 281 -8.81 1.28 -14.72
C THR A 281 -10.32 1.31 -14.96
N VAL A 282 -10.81 2.28 -15.71
CA VAL A 282 -12.23 2.39 -16.05
C VAL A 282 -12.44 3.22 -17.31
N ARG A 283 -13.37 2.81 -18.17
CA ARG A 283 -13.81 3.62 -19.30
C ARG A 283 -14.55 4.87 -18.82
N LYS A 284 -14.30 6.01 -19.48
CA LYS A 284 -14.78 7.34 -19.07
C LYS A 284 -16.30 7.40 -18.82
N ASP A 285 -17.08 6.77 -19.68
CA ASP A 285 -18.55 6.71 -19.62
C ASP A 285 -19.08 5.85 -18.47
N CYS A 286 -18.25 4.99 -17.87
CA CYS A 286 -18.60 4.15 -16.73
C CYS A 286 -18.15 4.74 -15.38
N VAL A 287 -17.47 5.89 -15.36
CA VAL A 287 -16.92 6.47 -14.11
C VAL A 287 -18.04 6.79 -13.11
N ASP A 288 -19.15 7.34 -13.57
CA ASP A 288 -20.25 7.77 -12.70
C ASP A 288 -21.01 6.59 -12.07
N GLY A 289 -20.90 5.40 -12.65
CA GLY A 289 -21.51 4.17 -12.12
C GLY A 289 -20.66 3.43 -11.08
N LEU A 290 -19.40 3.84 -10.87
CA LEU A 290 -18.48 3.14 -9.97
C LEU A 290 -19.04 3.05 -8.54
N HIS A 291 -18.94 1.85 -7.96
CA HIS A 291 -19.39 1.62 -6.60
C HIS A 291 -18.63 2.52 -5.61
N PHE A 292 -19.30 2.94 -4.53
CA PHE A 292 -18.74 3.88 -3.58
C PHE A 292 -17.47 3.35 -2.89
N ASP A 293 -17.33 2.01 -2.78
CA ASP A 293 -16.17 1.34 -2.19
C ASP A 293 -14.89 1.49 -3.04
N THR A 294 -15.00 1.60 -4.37
CA THR A 294 -13.84 1.68 -5.24
C THR A 294 -13.61 3.07 -5.81
N ARG A 295 -14.64 3.91 -5.97
CA ARG A 295 -14.53 5.24 -6.60
C ARG A 295 -13.45 6.18 -6.00
N GLN A 296 -13.01 5.91 -4.78
CA GLN A 296 -11.97 6.69 -4.10
C GLN A 296 -10.54 6.30 -4.51
N TYR A 297 -10.34 5.11 -5.08
CA TYR A 297 -9.05 4.70 -5.61
C TYR A 297 -8.71 5.48 -6.88
N ASN A 298 -7.41 5.67 -7.10
CA ASN A 298 -6.90 6.38 -8.27
C ASN A 298 -7.12 5.53 -9.54
N HIS A 299 -8.29 5.62 -10.18
CA HIS A 299 -8.55 4.94 -11.43
C HIS A 299 -7.79 5.63 -12.58
N ILE A 300 -7.17 4.86 -13.47
CA ILE A 300 -6.81 5.36 -14.80
C ILE A 300 -8.11 5.43 -15.60
N VAL A 301 -8.68 6.62 -15.68
CA VAL A 301 -9.84 6.88 -16.54
C VAL A 301 -9.35 6.88 -17.98
N TRP A 302 -10.00 6.11 -18.85
CA TRP A 302 -9.59 5.98 -20.24
C TRP A 302 -10.74 6.17 -21.21
N LYS A 303 -10.42 6.55 -22.45
CA LYS A 303 -11.37 6.64 -23.56
C LYS A 303 -10.78 5.99 -24.80
N LYS A 304 -11.65 5.41 -25.63
CA LYS A 304 -11.28 4.90 -26.95
C LYS A 304 -11.42 6.02 -27.98
N GLN A 305 -10.40 6.23 -28.80
CA GLN A 305 -10.42 7.17 -29.92
C GLN A 305 -9.85 6.49 -31.16
N GLY A 306 -10.72 6.11 -32.10
CA GLY A 306 -10.35 5.18 -33.17
C GLY A 306 -9.85 3.87 -32.59
N ASP A 307 -8.67 3.43 -33.01
CA ASP A 307 -8.04 2.19 -32.54
C ASP A 307 -7.15 2.38 -31.30
N LYS A 308 -7.15 3.57 -30.69
CA LYS A 308 -6.27 3.89 -29.56
C LYS A 308 -7.05 3.96 -28.24
N PHE A 309 -6.45 3.39 -27.20
CA PHE A 309 -6.88 3.52 -25.81
C PHE A 309 -6.03 4.58 -25.10
N LEU A 310 -6.65 5.70 -24.71
CA LEU A 310 -5.95 6.88 -24.18
C LEU A 310 -6.39 7.16 -22.73
N GLU A 311 -5.46 7.57 -21.87
CA GLU A 311 -5.80 8.13 -20.55
C GLU A 311 -6.55 9.46 -20.75
N ASP A 312 -7.65 9.66 -20.03
CA ASP A 312 -8.44 10.89 -20.08
C ASP A 312 -7.88 11.93 -19.10
N LYS A 313 -6.81 12.62 -19.53
CA LYS A 313 -6.20 13.75 -18.80
C LYS A 313 -5.89 14.93 -19.72
N GLU A 314 -5.89 16.13 -19.12
CA GLU A 314 -5.74 17.41 -19.83
C GLU A 314 -4.33 17.67 -20.38
N ASN A 315 -3.29 16.98 -19.88
CA ASN A 315 -1.90 17.19 -20.32
C ASN A 315 -1.15 15.87 -20.45
N ASP A 316 -0.51 15.67 -21.61
CA ASP A 316 0.32 14.52 -22.01
C ASP A 316 -0.49 13.22 -22.26
N ALA A 317 -1.01 13.06 -23.49
CA ALA A 317 -1.85 11.93 -23.89
C ALA A 317 -1.04 10.63 -24.02
N LYS A 318 -0.78 9.97 -22.89
CA LYS A 318 -0.24 8.59 -22.87
C LYS A 318 -1.33 7.59 -23.23
N THR A 319 -0.93 6.50 -23.89
CA THR A 319 -1.85 5.36 -24.03
C THR A 319 -2.16 4.78 -22.66
N LEU A 320 -3.31 4.13 -22.53
CA LEU A 320 -3.68 3.43 -21.29
C LEU A 320 -2.59 2.43 -20.86
N GLY A 321 -2.10 1.63 -21.82
CA GLY A 321 -1.03 0.66 -21.57
C GLY A 321 0.26 1.31 -21.05
N GLN A 322 0.71 2.41 -21.66
CA GLN A 322 1.87 3.16 -21.16
C GLN A 322 1.66 3.69 -19.74
N ARG A 323 0.44 4.11 -19.42
CA ARG A 323 0.10 4.57 -18.06
C ARG A 323 0.10 3.43 -17.05
N ILE A 324 -0.40 2.26 -17.44
CA ILE A 324 -0.33 1.04 -16.62
C ILE A 324 1.13 0.67 -16.37
N VAL A 325 1.95 0.56 -17.41
CA VAL A 325 3.40 0.29 -17.31
C VAL A 325 4.09 1.27 -16.37
N HIS A 326 3.80 2.56 -16.50
CA HIS A 326 4.35 3.58 -15.61
C HIS A 326 3.96 3.34 -14.14
N ARG A 327 2.71 2.92 -13.87
CA ARG A 327 2.30 2.59 -12.50
C ARG A 327 2.99 1.34 -11.99
N ILE A 328 3.15 0.31 -12.82
CA ILE A 328 3.89 -0.90 -12.45
C ILE A 328 5.33 -0.53 -12.05
N ARG A 329 6.04 0.26 -12.87
CA ARG A 329 7.40 0.72 -12.53
C ARG A 329 7.43 1.50 -11.22
N ALA A 330 6.46 2.40 -10.99
CA ALA A 330 6.39 3.20 -9.76
C ALA A 330 6.07 2.38 -8.49
N ILE A 331 5.45 1.21 -8.65
CA ILE A 331 5.21 0.26 -7.55
C ILE A 331 6.49 -0.49 -7.17
N GLU A 332 7.42 -0.64 -8.12
CA GLU A 332 8.61 -1.51 -8.01
C GLU A 332 9.91 -0.76 -7.70
N THR A 333 9.91 0.57 -7.76
CA THR A 333 11.03 1.48 -7.41
C THR A 333 10.82 2.12 -6.06
#